data_AF-A0A511WNJ0-F1
#
_entry.id   AF-A0A511WNJ0-F1
#
_cell.length_a   1.000
_cell.length_b   1.000
_cell.length_c   1.000
_cell.angle_alpha   90.00
_cell.angle_beta   90.00
_cell.angle_gamma   90.00
#
_symmetry.space_group_name_H-M   'P 1'
#
loop_
_entity.id
_entity.type
_entity.pdbx_description
1 polymer ?
#
loop_
_entity_poly.entity_id
_entity_poly.type
_entity_poly.pdbx_seq_one_letter_code
_entity_poly.pdbx_strand_id
1 'polypeptide(L)'
;MHEAHAGGNGLLFDLILSFPFLLAIGLYIGAGFVSNRSPHLQKWPTWRYVCWTIGVLCAGLAVIGPLADQARIDFRAHMMGHLLLGMLAPLLLVLAAPITLVLRTLPVSAAKKLTLLLRSTYVRLISHPVTASILNIGGLWVLYTTDLYHLMHQSLWIHVLVHLHVFLAGYLFTMAMIYTEPVAHRYSYLYRTLVFIIALAGHGILSKFLYASPPEGVSQSQAEAGSMLMYYGGDAIDAVLIFLLCLQWYKATQPDKKLAASQ
;
A
#
# COMPACT_ATOMS: atom_id res chain seq x y z
N MET A 1 -26.00 8.27 36.18
CA MET A 1 -26.53 9.10 35.08
C MET A 1 -25.56 10.23 34.73
N HIS A 2 -24.34 9.86 34.33
CA HIS A 2 -23.33 10.68 33.64
C HIS A 2 -22.68 9.61 32.73
N GLU A 3 -22.76 9.61 31.40
CA GLU A 3 -22.09 10.54 30.49
C GLU A 3 -22.79 10.51 29.11
N ALA A 4 -23.84 11.32 28.91
CA ALA A 4 -24.49 11.49 27.61
C ALA A 4 -23.87 12.61 26.75
N HIS A 5 -22.72 13.17 27.15
CA HIS A 5 -22.08 14.32 26.49
C HIS A 5 -20.82 14.00 25.67
N ALA A 6 -20.37 12.74 25.61
CA ALA A 6 -19.16 12.35 24.87
C ALA A 6 -19.40 11.92 23.40
N GLY A 7 -20.65 11.71 22.98
CA GLY A 7 -20.97 11.16 21.65
C GLY A 7 -20.86 12.16 20.48
N GLY A 8 -21.06 13.45 20.72
CA GLY A 8 -21.12 14.46 19.66
C GLY A 8 -19.76 14.86 19.08
N ASN A 9 -18.74 15.02 19.94
CA ASN A 9 -17.40 15.42 19.53
C ASN A 9 -16.60 14.26 18.91
N GLY A 10 -16.80 13.02 19.39
CA GLY A 10 -16.17 11.84 18.81
C GLY A 10 -16.62 11.59 17.37
N LEU A 11 -17.94 11.66 17.12
CA LEU A 11 -18.48 11.48 15.76
C LEU A 11 -18.04 12.58 14.80
N LEU A 12 -18.00 13.84 15.25
CA LEU A 12 -17.51 14.95 14.42
C LEU A 12 -16.02 14.80 14.11
N PHE A 13 -15.20 14.38 15.09
CA PHE A 13 -13.78 14.12 14.89
C PHE A 13 -13.56 12.96 13.91
N ASP A 14 -14.29 11.86 14.06
CA ASP A 14 -14.25 10.72 13.14
C ASP A 14 -14.73 11.08 11.72
N LEU A 15 -15.75 11.95 11.62
CA LEU A 15 -16.22 12.50 10.34
C LEU A 15 -15.15 13.37 9.66
N ILE A 16 -14.47 14.22 10.43
CA ILE A 16 -13.39 15.08 9.91
C ILE A 16 -12.21 14.22 9.46
N LEU A 17 -11.83 13.20 10.22
CA LEU A 17 -10.74 12.30 9.85
C LEU A 17 -11.09 11.39 8.68
N SER A 18 -12.34 10.95 8.55
CA SER A 18 -12.79 10.11 7.42
C SER A 18 -13.02 10.91 6.13
N PHE A 19 -13.21 12.23 6.22
CA PHE A 19 -13.39 13.13 5.07
C PHE A 19 -12.34 12.95 3.96
N PRO A 20 -11.01 12.96 4.20
CA PRO A 20 -10.02 12.74 3.13
C PRO A 20 -10.17 11.40 2.42
N PHE A 21 -10.56 10.34 3.13
CA PHE A 21 -10.79 9.01 2.56
C PHE A 21 -12.04 9.00 1.68
N LEU A 22 -13.14 9.59 2.16
CA LEU A 22 -14.37 9.73 1.38
C LEU A 22 -14.16 10.62 0.14
N LEU A 23 -13.40 11.70 0.30
CA LEU A 23 -13.02 12.59 -0.80
C LEU A 23 -12.17 11.83 -1.84
N ALA A 24 -11.20 11.03 -1.41
CA ALA A 24 -10.39 10.19 -2.31
C ALA A 24 -11.27 9.20 -3.10
N ILE A 25 -12.26 8.57 -2.45
CA ILE A 25 -13.24 7.69 -3.12
C ILE A 25 -14.06 8.48 -4.16
N GLY A 26 -14.64 9.61 -3.76
CA GLY A 26 -15.46 10.45 -4.63
C GLY A 26 -14.69 10.98 -5.84
N LEU A 27 -13.47 11.48 -5.63
CA LEU A 27 -12.61 12.00 -6.70
C LEU A 27 -12.22 10.91 -7.69
N TYR A 28 -11.88 9.71 -7.23
CA TYR A 28 -11.52 8.60 -8.12
C TYR A 28 -12.72 8.11 -8.93
N ILE A 29 -13.88 7.95 -8.30
CA ILE A 29 -15.12 7.58 -8.99
C ILE A 29 -15.49 8.65 -10.03
N GLY A 30 -15.44 9.93 -9.66
CA GLY A 30 -15.67 11.06 -10.55
C GLY A 30 -14.71 11.10 -11.73
N ALA A 31 -13.41 10.92 -11.49
CA ALA A 31 -12.39 10.85 -12.52
C ALA A 31 -12.62 9.67 -13.49
N GLY A 32 -13.06 8.52 -12.95
CA GLY A 32 -13.44 7.35 -13.74
C GLY A 32 -14.63 7.63 -14.67
N PHE A 33 -15.68 8.28 -14.16
CA PHE A 33 -16.81 8.71 -14.98
C PHE A 33 -16.42 9.71 -16.06
N VAL A 34 -15.59 10.70 -15.74
CA VAL A 34 -15.08 11.67 -16.72
C VAL A 34 -14.25 10.98 -17.80
N SER A 35 -13.34 10.06 -17.41
CA SER A 35 -12.55 9.28 -18.36
C SER A 35 -13.43 8.42 -19.28
N ASN A 36 -14.55 7.90 -18.79
CA ASN A 36 -15.49 7.09 -19.56
C ASN A 36 -16.34 7.89 -20.56
N ARG A 37 -16.42 9.22 -20.41
CA ARG A 37 -17.13 10.09 -21.35
C ARG A 37 -16.30 10.39 -22.61
N SER A 38 -14.99 10.16 -22.58
CA SER A 38 -14.14 10.38 -23.74
C SER A 38 -14.28 9.23 -24.74
N PRO A 39 -14.76 9.46 -25.97
CA PRO A 39 -14.96 8.40 -26.96
C PRO A 39 -13.65 7.78 -27.46
N HIS A 40 -12.53 8.45 -27.24
CA HIS A 40 -11.20 7.96 -27.64
C HIS A 40 -10.52 7.05 -26.61
N LEU A 41 -11.08 6.92 -25.40
CA LEU A 41 -10.52 6.11 -24.33
C LEU A 41 -11.33 4.83 -24.12
N GLN A 42 -10.63 3.71 -23.89
CA GLN A 42 -11.29 2.49 -23.45
C GLN A 42 -11.97 2.69 -22.09
N LYS A 43 -13.15 2.09 -21.93
CA LYS A 43 -13.93 2.10 -20.69
C LYS A 43 -13.06 1.66 -19.51
N TRP A 44 -13.11 2.42 -18.43
CA TRP A 44 -12.46 2.11 -17.17
C TRP A 44 -13.10 0.86 -16.56
N PRO A 45 -12.31 -0.18 -16.26
CA PRO A 45 -12.87 -1.44 -15.81
C PRO A 45 -13.44 -1.32 -14.39
N THR A 46 -14.59 -1.94 -14.14
CA THR A 46 -15.35 -1.79 -12.90
C THR A 46 -14.61 -2.30 -11.67
N TRP A 47 -13.81 -3.35 -11.82
CA TRP A 47 -13.01 -3.93 -10.74
C TRP A 47 -12.00 -2.93 -10.15
N ARG A 48 -11.54 -1.92 -10.91
CA ARG A 48 -10.63 -0.89 -10.40
C ARG A 48 -11.28 0.07 -9.41
N TYR A 49 -12.59 0.35 -9.57
CA TYR A 49 -13.33 1.11 -8.54
C TYR A 49 -13.43 0.31 -7.25
N VAL A 50 -13.70 -1.00 -7.35
CA VAL A 50 -13.77 -1.88 -6.18
C VAL A 50 -12.43 -1.94 -5.47
N CYS A 51 -11.32 -2.13 -6.20
CA CYS A 51 -9.97 -2.08 -5.62
C CYS A 51 -9.68 -0.74 -4.96
N TRP A 52 -10.03 0.39 -5.60
CA TRP A 52 -9.82 1.70 -5.00
C TRP A 52 -10.59 1.87 -3.70
N THR A 53 -11.89 1.60 -3.72
CA THR A 53 -12.75 1.77 -2.54
C THR A 53 -12.31 0.86 -1.40
N ILE A 54 -12.05 -0.43 -1.66
CA ILE A 54 -11.56 -1.35 -0.61
C ILE A 54 -10.18 -0.90 -0.10
N GLY A 55 -9.26 -0.49 -0.98
CA GLY A 55 -7.93 -0.03 -0.57
C GLY A 55 -7.98 1.21 0.32
N VAL A 56 -8.80 2.21 -0.04
CA VAL A 56 -9.02 3.41 0.77
C VAL A 56 -9.70 3.07 2.10
N LEU A 57 -10.67 2.15 2.11
CA LEU A 57 -11.30 1.69 3.34
C LEU A 57 -10.30 0.95 4.24
N CYS A 58 -9.43 0.10 3.70
CA CYS A 58 -8.39 -0.57 4.48
C CYS A 58 -7.42 0.44 5.11
N ALA A 59 -7.00 1.46 4.36
CA ALA A 59 -6.17 2.54 4.90
C ALA A 59 -6.92 3.34 5.98
N GLY A 60 -8.21 3.64 5.75
CA GLY A 60 -9.06 4.33 6.72
C GLY A 60 -9.21 3.54 8.02
N LEU A 61 -9.52 2.24 7.94
CA LEU A 61 -9.67 1.36 9.12
C LEU A 61 -8.38 1.20 9.93
N ALA A 62 -7.21 1.29 9.28
CA ALA A 62 -5.94 1.20 9.96
C ALA A 62 -5.55 2.49 10.70
N VAL A 63 -6.02 3.65 10.24
CA VAL A 63 -5.65 4.97 10.78
C VAL A 63 -6.75 5.54 11.68
N ILE A 64 -8.01 5.20 11.42
CA ILE A 64 -9.20 5.80 12.04
C ILE A 64 -10.15 4.69 12.48
N GLY A 65 -10.66 4.81 13.71
CA GLY A 65 -11.73 3.98 14.24
C GLY A 65 -11.26 2.96 15.28
N PRO A 66 -12.13 1.97 15.60
CA PRO A 66 -11.95 1.12 16.77
C PRO A 66 -10.71 0.23 16.69
N LEU A 67 -10.24 -0.07 15.47
CA LEU A 67 -9.01 -0.82 15.27
C LEU A 67 -7.76 0.03 15.56
N ALA A 68 -7.76 1.31 15.19
CA ALA A 68 -6.67 2.24 15.49
C ALA A 68 -6.59 2.55 16.99
N ASP A 69 -7.74 2.60 17.68
CA ASP A 69 -7.79 2.75 19.13
C ASP A 69 -7.28 1.50 19.86
N GLN A 70 -7.67 0.31 19.39
CA GLN A 70 -7.13 -0.96 19.90
C GLN A 70 -5.64 -1.12 19.59
N ALA A 71 -5.16 -0.62 18.44
CA ALA A 71 -3.76 -0.68 18.07
C ALA A 71 -2.82 0.08 19.01
N ARG A 72 -3.34 1.01 19.83
CA ARG A 72 -2.54 1.70 20.86
C ARG A 72 -2.33 0.87 22.12
N ILE A 73 -3.11 -0.19 22.31
CA ILE A 73 -3.15 -0.99 23.54
C ILE A 73 -2.74 -2.44 23.26
N ASP A 74 -3.10 -2.97 22.09
CA ASP A 74 -2.82 -4.33 21.65
C ASP A 74 -1.88 -4.38 20.45
N PHE A 75 -0.72 -5.00 20.65
CA PHE A 75 0.26 -5.23 19.59
C PHE A 75 -0.32 -6.02 18.40
N ARG A 76 -1.24 -6.97 18.66
CA ARG A 76 -1.94 -7.71 17.60
C ARG A 76 -2.78 -6.80 16.70
N ALA A 77 -3.50 -5.85 17.30
CA ALA A 77 -4.30 -4.88 16.56
C ALA A 77 -3.38 -3.93 15.78
N HIS A 78 -2.23 -3.55 16.35
CA HIS A 78 -1.20 -2.80 15.65
C HIS A 78 -0.65 -3.54 14.42
N MET A 79 -0.33 -4.84 14.54
CA MET A 79 0.10 -5.65 13.39
C MET A 79 -0.98 -5.74 12.31
N MET A 80 -2.25 -5.85 12.70
CA MET A 80 -3.35 -5.87 11.74
C MET A 80 -3.47 -4.54 10.99
N GLY A 81 -3.39 -3.41 11.70
CA GLY A 81 -3.35 -2.08 11.08
C GLY A 81 -2.15 -1.92 10.15
N HIS A 82 -0.97 -2.38 10.57
CA HIS A 82 0.23 -2.38 9.74
C HIS A 82 0.05 -3.19 8.45
N LEU A 83 -0.50 -4.40 8.51
CA LEU A 83 -0.76 -5.22 7.30
C LEU A 83 -1.78 -4.56 6.37
N LEU A 84 -2.85 -4.00 6.94
CA LEU A 84 -3.87 -3.31 6.16
C LEU A 84 -3.31 -2.07 5.47
N LEU A 85 -2.53 -1.26 6.17
CA LEU A 85 -2.01 0.01 5.68
C LEU A 85 -0.72 -0.14 4.83
N GLY A 86 0.16 -1.06 5.21
CA GLY A 86 1.48 -1.25 4.60
C GLY A 86 1.48 -2.25 3.44
N MET A 87 0.52 -3.17 3.37
CA MET A 87 0.52 -4.21 2.33
C MET A 87 -0.80 -4.24 1.55
N LEU A 88 -1.95 -4.42 2.21
CA LEU A 88 -3.22 -4.65 1.51
C LEU A 88 -3.74 -3.39 0.81
N ALA A 89 -3.79 -2.25 1.50
CA ALA A 89 -4.23 -1.00 0.92
C ALA A 89 -3.32 -0.58 -0.26
N PRO A 90 -1.98 -0.58 -0.15
CA PRO A 90 -1.12 -0.26 -1.26
C PRO A 90 -1.28 -1.19 -2.47
N LEU A 91 -1.44 -2.51 -2.23
CA LEU A 91 -1.74 -3.48 -3.28
C LEU A 91 -2.98 -3.10 -4.08
N LEU A 92 -4.08 -2.86 -3.37
CA LEU A 92 -5.36 -2.52 -3.98
C LEU A 92 -5.33 -1.17 -4.69
N LEU A 93 -4.66 -0.17 -4.11
CA LEU A 93 -4.53 1.15 -4.71
C LEU A 93 -3.68 1.12 -5.99
N VAL A 94 -2.56 0.40 -6.01
CA VAL A 94 -1.76 0.25 -7.24
C VAL A 94 -2.54 -0.51 -8.33
N LEU A 95 -3.31 -1.54 -7.95
CA LEU A 95 -4.19 -2.27 -8.86
C LEU A 95 -5.29 -1.38 -9.45
N ALA A 96 -5.80 -0.42 -8.69
CA ALA A 96 -6.75 0.57 -9.15
C ALA A 96 -6.15 1.55 -10.18
N ALA A 97 -4.82 1.63 -10.32
CA ALA A 97 -4.14 2.50 -11.29
C ALA A 97 -4.55 4.00 -11.23
N PRO A 98 -4.55 4.65 -10.05
CA PRO A 98 -4.90 6.06 -9.89
C PRO A 98 -4.10 7.03 -10.75
N ILE A 99 -2.78 6.84 -10.92
CA ILE A 99 -1.92 7.72 -11.70
C ILE A 99 -2.33 7.67 -13.17
N THR A 100 -2.62 6.46 -13.68
CA THR A 100 -3.18 6.28 -15.03
C THR A 100 -4.50 7.02 -15.19
N LEU A 101 -5.38 6.98 -14.19
CA LEU A 101 -6.68 7.65 -14.26
C LEU A 101 -6.52 9.17 -14.26
N VAL A 102 -5.67 9.68 -13.37
CA VAL A 102 -5.29 11.09 -13.26
C VAL A 102 -4.78 11.58 -14.62
N LEU A 103 -3.82 10.89 -15.22
CA LEU A 103 -3.28 11.22 -16.56
C LEU A 103 -4.33 11.21 -17.67
N ARG A 104 -5.37 10.38 -17.58
CA ARG A 104 -6.48 10.35 -18.54
C ARG A 104 -7.43 11.54 -18.39
N THR A 105 -7.57 12.07 -17.18
CA THR A 105 -8.48 13.19 -16.88
C THR A 105 -7.84 14.57 -16.95
N LEU A 106 -6.51 14.67 -16.83
CA LEU A 106 -5.80 15.95 -16.87
C LEU A 106 -5.69 16.50 -18.30
N PRO A 107 -5.71 17.84 -18.47
CA PRO A 107 -5.39 18.47 -19.74
C PRO A 107 -3.94 18.15 -20.14
N VAL A 108 -3.69 18.09 -21.46
CA VAL A 108 -2.41 17.64 -22.05
C VAL A 108 -1.20 18.37 -21.46
N SER A 109 -1.30 19.68 -21.19
CA SER A 109 -0.23 20.48 -20.60
C SER A 109 0.15 20.02 -19.20
N ALA A 110 -0.83 19.69 -18.36
CA ALA A 110 -0.61 19.21 -17.00
C ALA A 110 -0.21 17.73 -16.98
N ALA A 111 -0.77 16.91 -17.87
CA ALA A 111 -0.35 15.52 -18.05
C ALA A 111 1.13 15.41 -18.47
N LYS A 112 1.62 16.32 -19.32
CA LYS A 112 3.04 16.43 -19.69
C LYS A 112 3.92 16.77 -18.48
N LYS A 113 3.52 17.75 -17.65
CA LYS A 113 4.24 18.12 -16.42
C LYS A 113 4.32 16.95 -15.42
N LEU A 114 3.20 16.27 -15.21
CA LEU A 114 3.15 15.09 -14.32
C LEU A 114 4.03 13.97 -14.86
N THR A 115 3.99 13.70 -16.17
CA THR A 115 4.86 12.69 -16.79
C THR A 115 6.34 13.05 -16.66
N LEU A 116 6.70 14.33 -16.77
CA LEU A 116 8.07 14.80 -16.56
C LEU A 116 8.50 14.61 -15.10
N LEU A 117 7.62 14.93 -14.13
CA LEU A 117 7.87 14.69 -12.71
C LEU A 117 8.08 13.19 -12.41
N LEU A 118 7.23 12.32 -12.97
CA LEU A 118 7.35 10.87 -12.85
C LEU A 118 8.64 10.30 -13.48
N ARG A 119 9.23 11.04 -14.44
CA ARG A 119 10.51 10.70 -15.07
C ARG A 119 11.72 11.29 -14.35
N SER A 120 11.53 12.06 -13.28
CA SER A 120 12.63 12.66 -12.52
C SER A 120 13.54 11.59 -11.90
N THR A 121 14.82 11.94 -11.72
CA THR A 121 15.82 11.07 -11.11
C THR A 121 15.42 10.64 -9.70
N TYR A 122 14.76 11.52 -8.94
CA TYR A 122 14.28 11.20 -7.60
C TYR A 122 13.21 10.10 -7.63
N VAL A 123 12.18 10.25 -8.46
CA VAL A 123 11.13 9.22 -8.61
C VAL A 123 11.73 7.91 -9.13
N ARG A 124 12.72 7.98 -10.03
CA ARG A 124 13.46 6.81 -10.52
C ARG A 124 14.21 6.09 -9.39
N LEU A 125 14.86 6.83 -8.50
CA LEU A 125 15.63 6.25 -7.40
C LEU A 125 14.73 5.56 -6.38
N ILE A 126 13.64 6.22 -5.94
CA ILE A 126 12.73 5.66 -4.93
C ILE A 126 11.85 4.53 -5.49
N SER A 127 11.52 4.58 -6.78
CA SER A 127 10.74 3.52 -7.45
C SER A 127 11.60 2.34 -7.91
N HIS A 128 12.91 2.38 -7.64
CA HIS A 128 13.80 1.27 -7.93
C HIS A 128 13.45 0.08 -7.00
N PRO A 129 13.29 -1.16 -7.52
CA PRO A 129 12.86 -2.31 -6.71
C PRO A 129 13.70 -2.51 -5.44
N VAL A 130 15.02 -2.34 -5.52
CA VAL A 130 15.92 -2.44 -4.37
C VAL A 130 15.66 -1.32 -3.35
N THR A 131 15.61 -0.05 -3.78
CA THR A 131 15.34 1.07 -2.88
C THR A 131 13.97 0.95 -2.22
N ALA A 132 12.94 0.56 -2.98
CA ALA A 132 11.60 0.35 -2.45
C ALA A 132 11.58 -0.80 -1.41
N SER A 133 12.32 -1.89 -1.67
CA SER A 133 12.47 -2.99 -0.70
C SER A 133 13.21 -2.56 0.57
N ILE A 134 14.26 -1.76 0.44
CA ILE A 134 15.02 -1.21 1.57
C ILE A 134 14.14 -0.25 2.39
N LEU A 135 13.37 0.63 1.74
CA LEU A 135 12.46 1.54 2.45
C LEU A 135 11.35 0.79 3.18
N ASN A 136 10.86 -0.30 2.59
CA ASN A 136 9.83 -1.14 3.20
C ASN A 136 10.39 -1.94 4.39
N ILE A 137 11.35 -2.83 4.14
CA ILE A 137 11.87 -3.76 5.17
C ILE A 137 12.83 -3.06 6.12
N GLY A 138 13.67 -2.16 5.63
CA GLY A 138 14.57 -1.38 6.48
C GLY A 138 13.80 -0.44 7.39
N GLY A 139 12.70 0.17 6.91
CA GLY A 139 11.80 0.98 7.75
C GLY A 139 11.16 0.17 8.87
N LEU A 140 10.67 -1.02 8.53
CA LEU A 140 10.16 -2.02 9.47
C LEU A 140 11.21 -2.46 10.51
N TRP A 141 12.43 -2.73 10.07
CA TRP A 141 13.53 -3.12 10.94
C TRP A 141 13.83 -2.01 11.95
N VAL A 142 14.02 -0.78 11.47
CA VAL A 142 14.26 0.38 12.33
C VAL A 142 13.11 0.59 13.32
N LEU A 143 11.86 0.44 12.87
CA LEU A 143 10.70 0.64 13.74
C LEU A 143 10.70 -0.33 14.94
N TYR A 144 11.07 -1.59 14.74
CA TYR A 144 11.01 -2.62 15.78
C TYR A 144 12.31 -2.85 16.54
N THR A 145 13.47 -2.50 15.98
CA THR A 145 14.75 -2.65 16.68
C THR A 145 15.19 -1.41 17.44
N THR A 146 14.49 -0.28 17.27
CA THR A 146 14.77 0.96 17.99
C THR A 146 13.60 1.38 18.87
N ASP A 147 13.82 2.36 19.74
CA ASP A 147 12.80 2.97 20.60
C ASP A 147 11.69 3.69 19.82
N LEU A 148 11.75 3.71 18.48
CA LEU A 148 10.79 4.37 17.62
C LEU A 148 9.37 3.83 17.84
N TYR A 149 9.22 2.53 18.14
CA TYR A 149 7.93 1.95 18.52
C TYR A 149 7.35 2.61 19.79
N HIS A 150 8.17 2.84 20.82
CA HIS A 150 7.74 3.50 22.05
C HIS A 150 7.48 4.99 21.82
N LEU A 151 8.36 5.67 21.08
CA LEU A 151 8.21 7.08 20.71
C LEU A 151 6.95 7.35 19.88
N MET A 152 6.55 6.38 19.04
CA MET A 152 5.31 6.42 18.27
C MET A 152 4.07 6.45 19.18
N HIS A 153 4.11 5.82 20.35
CA HIS A 153 3.01 5.84 21.31
C HIS A 153 2.98 7.13 22.16
N GLN A 154 4.12 7.79 22.30
CA GLN A 154 4.25 9.03 23.08
C GLN A 154 3.95 10.29 22.25
N SER A 155 4.21 10.26 20.95
CA SER A 155 4.09 11.43 20.08
C SER A 155 3.20 11.16 18.87
N LEU A 156 2.11 11.93 18.77
CA LEU A 156 1.21 11.90 17.61
C LEU A 156 1.95 12.18 16.29
N TRP A 157 2.96 13.05 16.31
CA TRP A 157 3.74 13.38 15.12
C TRP A 157 4.53 12.18 14.61
N ILE A 158 5.16 11.41 15.50
CA ILE A 158 5.90 10.20 15.16
C ILE A 158 4.93 9.12 14.70
N HIS A 159 3.77 8.99 15.36
CA HIS A 159 2.69 8.11 14.93
C HIS A 159 2.29 8.34 13.47
N VAL A 160 1.96 9.59 13.11
CA VAL A 160 1.57 9.93 11.74
C VAL A 160 2.71 9.69 10.76
N LEU A 161 3.95 10.04 11.11
CA LEU A 161 5.10 9.86 10.23
C LEU A 161 5.37 8.38 9.95
N VAL A 162 5.32 7.52 10.97
CA VAL A 162 5.50 6.07 10.80
C VAL A 162 4.41 5.47 9.92
N HIS A 163 3.14 5.79 10.19
CA HIS A 163 2.03 5.27 9.37
C HIS A 163 2.11 5.76 7.92
N LEU A 164 2.48 7.03 7.71
CA LEU A 164 2.69 7.58 6.39
C LEU A 164 3.87 6.90 5.67
N HIS A 165 4.98 6.67 6.36
CA HIS A 165 6.15 5.97 5.82
C HIS A 165 5.79 4.55 5.43
N VAL A 166 5.13 3.80 6.32
CA VAL A 166 4.69 2.41 6.06
C VAL A 166 3.79 2.34 4.83
N PHE A 167 2.79 3.24 4.74
CA PHE A 167 1.91 3.31 3.59
C PHE A 167 2.67 3.63 2.30
N LEU A 168 3.54 4.65 2.33
CA LEU A 168 4.26 5.10 1.15
C LEU A 168 5.30 4.07 0.69
N ALA A 169 6.01 3.44 1.63
CA ALA A 169 6.97 2.37 1.35
C ALA A 169 6.26 1.16 0.74
N GLY A 170 5.11 0.75 1.30
CA GLY A 170 4.27 -0.32 0.74
C GLY A 170 3.76 -0.01 -0.67
N TYR A 171 3.36 1.23 -0.91
CA TYR A 171 2.91 1.70 -2.23
C TYR A 171 4.04 1.70 -3.25
N LEU A 172 5.21 2.25 -2.89
CA LEU A 172 6.40 2.25 -3.73
C LEU A 172 6.87 0.82 -4.04
N PHE A 173 6.88 -0.06 -3.03
CA PHE A 173 7.21 -1.47 -3.17
C PHE A 173 6.25 -2.15 -4.16
N THR A 174 4.94 -2.07 -3.92
CA THR A 174 3.94 -2.67 -4.81
C THR A 174 4.06 -2.13 -6.24
N MET A 175 4.26 -0.82 -6.41
CA MET A 175 4.41 -0.19 -7.73
C MET A 175 5.70 -0.64 -8.45
N ALA A 176 6.81 -0.81 -7.71
CA ALA A 176 8.07 -1.31 -8.26
C ALA A 176 7.98 -2.81 -8.62
N MET A 177 7.13 -3.56 -7.92
CA MET A 177 6.90 -4.99 -8.13
C MET A 177 5.81 -5.29 -9.16
N ILE A 178 4.80 -4.45 -9.34
CA ILE A 178 3.66 -4.65 -10.24
C ILE A 178 3.52 -3.43 -11.14
N TYR A 179 3.81 -3.61 -12.43
CA TYR A 179 3.74 -2.55 -13.44
C TYR A 179 2.31 -2.34 -13.97
N THR A 180 1.37 -2.03 -13.06
CA THR A 180 0.01 -1.62 -13.43
C THR A 180 -0.04 -0.14 -13.84
N GLU A 181 0.84 0.67 -13.27
CA GLU A 181 0.94 2.11 -13.47
C GLU A 181 2.03 2.49 -14.48
N PRO A 182 2.02 3.71 -15.04
CA PRO A 182 3.05 4.16 -15.95
C PRO A 182 4.38 4.36 -15.21
N VAL A 183 5.26 3.37 -15.32
CA VAL A 183 6.62 3.43 -14.77
C VAL A 183 7.58 3.95 -15.84
N ALA A 184 8.42 4.92 -15.47
CA ALA A 184 9.40 5.52 -16.37
C ALA A 184 10.51 4.54 -16.81
N HIS A 185 10.89 3.61 -15.95
CA HIS A 185 11.96 2.64 -16.19
C HIS A 185 11.46 1.23 -15.88
N ARG A 186 11.53 0.33 -16.87
CA ARG A 186 11.13 -1.06 -16.72
C ARG A 186 12.35 -1.93 -16.43
N TYR A 187 12.29 -2.71 -15.37
CA TYR A 187 13.30 -3.71 -15.03
C TYR A 187 12.86 -5.09 -15.53
N SER A 188 13.85 -5.96 -15.79
CA SER A 188 13.60 -7.36 -16.17
C SER A 188 12.77 -8.06 -15.10
N TYR A 189 11.88 -8.94 -15.55
CA TYR A 189 11.06 -9.77 -14.68
C TYR A 189 11.89 -10.53 -13.65
N LEU A 190 12.96 -11.21 -14.10
CA LEU A 190 13.86 -11.98 -13.22
C LEU A 190 14.45 -11.11 -12.11
N TYR A 191 14.85 -9.88 -12.44
CA TYR A 191 15.41 -8.96 -11.45
C TYR A 191 14.40 -8.59 -10.37
N ARG A 192 13.16 -8.26 -10.77
CA ARG A 192 12.08 -7.95 -9.82
C ARG A 192 11.74 -9.15 -8.94
N THR A 193 11.66 -10.35 -9.52
CA THR A 193 11.40 -11.58 -8.78
C THR A 193 12.49 -11.86 -7.74
N LEU A 194 13.77 -11.71 -8.11
CA LEU A 194 14.88 -11.92 -7.17
C LEU A 194 14.84 -10.93 -6.02
N VAL A 195 14.65 -9.64 -6.31
CA VAL A 195 14.53 -8.59 -5.29
C VAL A 195 13.32 -8.86 -4.38
N PHE A 196 12.21 -9.29 -4.97
CA PHE A 196 11.00 -9.63 -4.22
C PHE A 196 11.22 -10.84 -3.30
N ILE A 197 11.87 -11.92 -3.76
CA ILE A 197 12.20 -13.08 -2.92
C ILE A 197 13.08 -12.67 -1.73
N ILE A 198 14.10 -11.83 -1.96
CA ILE A 198 14.95 -11.29 -0.89
C ILE A 198 14.12 -10.47 0.10
N ALA A 199 13.17 -9.69 -0.42
CA ALA A 199 12.27 -8.90 0.40
C ALA A 199 11.35 -9.78 1.28
N LEU A 200 10.76 -10.83 0.70
CA LEU A 200 9.96 -11.81 1.44
C LEU A 200 10.78 -12.48 2.55
N ALA A 201 12.01 -12.88 2.24
CA ALA A 201 12.91 -13.47 3.23
C ALA A 201 13.18 -12.48 4.37
N GLY A 202 13.45 -11.21 4.07
CA GLY A 202 13.66 -10.17 5.07
C GLY A 202 12.44 -9.95 5.98
N HIS A 203 11.24 -9.89 5.40
CA HIS A 203 9.99 -9.74 6.14
C HIS A 203 9.68 -10.97 7.02
N GLY A 204 9.89 -12.18 6.48
CA GLY A 204 9.73 -13.43 7.22
C GLY A 204 10.74 -13.59 8.37
N ILE A 205 12.00 -13.18 8.15
CA ILE A 205 13.02 -13.16 9.21
C ILE A 205 12.62 -12.17 10.30
N LEU A 206 12.16 -10.97 9.94
CA LEU A 206 11.69 -9.98 10.91
C LEU A 206 10.52 -10.50 11.75
N SER A 207 9.57 -11.19 11.12
CA SER A 207 8.45 -11.82 11.83
C SER A 207 8.92 -12.85 12.85
N LYS A 208 9.88 -13.71 12.48
CA LYS A 208 10.47 -14.69 13.39
C LYS A 208 11.32 -14.04 14.48
N PHE A 209 11.99 -12.94 14.16
CA PHE A 209 12.75 -12.17 15.13
C PHE A 209 11.83 -11.55 16.19
N LEU A 210 10.71 -10.95 15.80
CA LEU A 210 9.69 -10.42 16.72
C LEU A 210 9.02 -11.51 17.56
N TYR A 211 8.87 -12.72 17.00
CA TYR A 211 8.38 -13.88 17.74
C TYR A 211 9.35 -14.29 18.87
N ALA A 212 10.65 -14.26 18.60
CA ALA A 212 11.69 -14.67 19.57
C ALA A 212 12.09 -13.54 20.55
N SER A 213 12.07 -12.28 20.08
CA SER A 213 12.53 -11.09 20.78
C SER A 213 11.42 -10.03 20.76
N PRO A 214 10.46 -10.09 21.70
CA PRO A 214 9.37 -9.12 21.76
C PRO A 214 9.90 -7.71 22.07
N PRO A 215 9.32 -6.65 21.49
CA PRO A 215 9.65 -5.27 21.85
C PRO A 215 9.35 -4.99 23.34
N GLU A 216 10.13 -4.09 23.95
CA GLU A 216 9.94 -3.71 25.35
C GLU A 216 8.50 -3.21 25.60
N GLY A 217 7.84 -3.79 26.60
CA GLY A 217 6.45 -3.47 26.97
C GLY A 217 5.36 -4.34 26.32
N VAL A 218 5.71 -5.27 25.42
CA VAL A 218 4.75 -6.21 24.82
C VAL A 218 4.81 -7.58 25.51
N SER A 219 3.66 -8.12 25.93
CA SER A 219 3.62 -9.47 26.50
C SER A 219 3.97 -10.53 25.46
N GLN A 220 4.61 -11.63 25.89
CA GLN A 220 5.01 -12.72 24.98
C GLN A 220 3.82 -13.27 24.17
N SER A 221 2.65 -13.42 24.80
CA SER A 221 1.43 -13.87 24.11
C SER A 221 0.96 -12.93 22.98
N GLN A 222 1.08 -11.62 23.18
CA GLN A 222 0.72 -10.62 22.17
C GLN A 222 1.75 -10.57 21.05
N ALA A 223 3.04 -10.71 21.38
CA ALA A 223 4.12 -10.76 20.39
C ALA A 223 4.02 -12.01 19.50
N GLU A 224 3.71 -13.18 20.08
CA GLU A 224 3.46 -14.41 19.33
C GLU A 224 2.26 -14.24 18.37
N ALA A 225 1.12 -13.76 18.88
CA ALA A 225 -0.07 -13.55 18.08
C ALA A 225 0.12 -12.50 16.97
N GLY A 226 0.80 -11.39 17.27
CA GLY A 226 1.12 -10.35 16.30
C GLY A 226 2.11 -10.83 15.24
N SER A 227 3.17 -11.52 15.64
CA SER A 227 4.19 -12.04 14.72
C SER A 227 3.63 -13.13 13.81
N MET A 228 2.78 -14.03 14.32
CA MET A 228 2.06 -14.99 13.49
C MET A 228 1.14 -14.29 12.50
N LEU A 229 0.41 -13.25 12.93
CA LEU A 229 -0.46 -12.49 12.05
C LEU A 229 0.35 -11.80 10.94
N MET A 230 1.48 -11.17 11.28
CA MET A 230 2.37 -10.53 10.32
C MET A 230 2.94 -11.53 9.32
N TYR A 231 3.34 -12.71 9.80
CA TYR A 231 3.88 -13.78 8.95
C TYR A 231 2.83 -14.33 7.98
N TYR A 232 1.71 -14.85 8.50
CA TYR A 232 0.67 -15.49 7.67
C TYR A 232 -0.13 -14.47 6.85
N GLY A 233 -0.43 -13.31 7.42
CA GLY A 233 -1.14 -12.23 6.73
C GLY A 233 -0.29 -11.60 5.63
N GLY A 234 1.01 -11.43 5.88
CA GLY A 234 1.98 -11.02 4.86
C GLY A 234 2.05 -12.03 3.72
N ASP A 235 2.29 -13.31 4.05
CA ASP A 235 2.37 -14.41 3.06
C ASP A 235 1.13 -14.49 2.16
N ALA A 236 -0.07 -14.25 2.70
CA ALA A 236 -1.30 -14.23 1.93
C ALA A 236 -1.32 -13.10 0.88
N ILE A 237 -0.88 -11.90 1.26
CA ILE A 237 -0.80 -10.74 0.35
C ILE A 237 0.33 -10.96 -0.67
N ASP A 238 1.45 -11.50 -0.21
CA ASP A 238 2.60 -11.82 -1.05
C ASP A 238 2.26 -12.90 -2.08
N ALA A 239 1.46 -13.90 -1.73
CA ALA A 239 0.94 -14.88 -2.69
C ALA A 239 0.13 -14.21 -3.82
N VAL A 240 -0.67 -13.18 -3.50
CA VAL A 240 -1.39 -12.39 -4.50
C VAL A 240 -0.42 -11.60 -5.37
N LEU A 241 0.63 -11.00 -4.80
CA LEU A 241 1.70 -10.32 -5.55
C LEU A 241 2.40 -11.28 -6.52
N ILE A 242 2.79 -12.47 -6.05
CA ILE A 242 3.41 -13.53 -6.86
C ILE A 242 2.49 -13.92 -8.01
N PHE A 243 1.22 -14.18 -7.72
CA PHE A 243 0.24 -14.53 -8.72
C PHE A 243 0.13 -13.45 -9.82
N LEU A 244 0.04 -12.18 -9.42
CA LEU A 244 -0.04 -11.05 -10.36
C LEU A 244 1.24 -10.90 -11.18
N LEU A 245 2.39 -11.09 -10.57
CA LEU A 245 3.69 -11.01 -11.21
C LEU A 245 3.84 -12.14 -12.26
N CYS A 246 3.51 -13.38 -11.90
CA CYS A 246 3.45 -14.52 -12.82
C CYS A 246 2.43 -14.30 -13.96
N LEU A 247 1.26 -13.74 -13.66
CA LEU A 247 0.23 -13.44 -14.66
C LEU A 247 0.71 -12.36 -15.65
N GLN A 248 1.42 -11.34 -15.18
CA GLN A 248 2.02 -10.32 -16.04
C GLN A 248 3.09 -10.91 -16.95
N TRP A 249 3.92 -11.81 -16.42
CA TRP A 249 4.92 -12.51 -17.20
C TRP A 249 4.31 -13.40 -18.27
N TYR A 250 3.32 -14.23 -17.91
CA TYR A 250 2.61 -15.08 -18.85
C TYR A 250 1.97 -14.28 -20.01
N LYS A 251 1.37 -13.12 -19.72
CA LYS A 251 0.80 -12.25 -20.76
C LYS A 251 1.87 -11.59 -21.63
N ALA A 252 3.04 -11.27 -21.07
CA ALA A 252 4.13 -10.66 -21.81
C ALA A 252 4.89 -11.63 -22.72
N THR A 253 4.90 -12.92 -22.38
CA THR A 253 5.56 -13.99 -23.15
C THR A 253 4.63 -14.70 -24.13
N GLN A 254 3.34 -14.33 -24.20
CA GLN A 254 2.45 -14.85 -25.22
C GLN A 254 2.96 -14.46 -26.62
N PRO A 255 3.20 -15.45 -27.52
CA PRO A 255 3.55 -15.16 -28.90
C PRO A 255 2.44 -14.34 -29.54
N ASP A 256 2.81 -13.28 -30.24
CA ASP A 256 1.87 -12.36 -30.87
C ASP A 256 1.01 -13.14 -31.88
N LYS A 257 -0.28 -13.38 -31.56
CA LYS A 257 -1.20 -14.14 -32.42
C LYS A 257 -1.35 -13.52 -33.82
N LYS A 258 -0.93 -12.26 -33.99
CA LYS A 258 -0.93 -11.56 -35.29
C LYS A 258 0.20 -11.99 -36.24
N LEU A 259 1.31 -12.53 -35.74
CA LEU A 259 2.42 -13.03 -36.58
C LEU A 259 2.25 -14.49 -37.00
N ALA A 260 1.50 -15.28 -36.22
CA ALA A 260 1.21 -16.69 -36.51
C ALA A 260 0.05 -16.90 -37.49
N ALA A 261 -0.71 -15.86 -37.82
CA ALA A 261 -1.80 -15.90 -38.81
C ALA A 261 -1.39 -15.34 -40.19
N SER A 262 -0.11 -14.94 -40.34
CA SER A 262 0.49 -14.44 -41.59
C SER A 262 1.60 -15.35 -42.12
N GLN A 263 1.67 -16.59 -41.64
CA GLN A 263 2.49 -17.68 -42.16
C GLN A 263 1.57 -18.83 -42.57
#